data_AF-A0A916X583-F1
#
_entry.id   AF-A0A916X583-F1
#
_cell.length_a   1.000
_cell.length_b   1.000
_cell.length_c   1.000
_cell.angle_alpha   90.00
_cell.angle_beta   90.00
_cell.angle_gamma   90.00
#
_symmetry.space_group_name_H-M   'P 1'
#
loop_
_entity.id
_entity.type
_entity.pdbx_description
1 polymer ?
#
loop_
_entity_poly.entity_id
_entity_poly.type
_entity_poly.pdbx_seq_one_letter_code
_entity_poly.pdbx_strand_id
1 'polypeptide(L)'
;MSSDIVDHMIAYYVAGPANDLIIAPRWYPYGELGLIIEDKFSIATRKFGLKVRSHSKEAGKVFLDMMIGKGAWETKQNEYGGSMHQFQADKFKAAVRELQAGDPIIAKAEAEGPDYWEKAFAELVS
;
A
#
# COMPACT_ATOMS: atom_id res chain seq x y z
N MET A 1 13.56 -8.65 -0.82
CA MET A 1 12.58 -9.37 0.00
C MET A 1 12.06 -8.38 1.01
N SER A 2 10.74 -8.19 1.04
CA SER A 2 10.05 -7.36 2.04
C SER A 2 10.07 -8.09 3.38
N SER A 3 9.95 -7.35 4.50
CA SER A 3 9.82 -7.98 5.82
C SER A 3 8.37 -8.44 6.04
N ASP A 4 8.16 -9.50 6.82
CA ASP A 4 6.82 -10.05 7.08
C ASP A 4 5.83 -8.98 7.56
N ILE A 5 6.28 -8.03 8.38
CA ILE A 5 5.44 -6.91 8.84
C ILE A 5 5.02 -5.99 7.69
N VAL A 6 5.91 -5.71 6.74
CA VAL A 6 5.59 -4.89 5.56
C VAL A 6 4.59 -5.61 4.66
N ASP A 7 4.75 -6.91 4.46
CA ASP A 7 3.80 -7.72 3.68
C ASP A 7 2.40 -7.72 4.32
N HIS A 8 2.32 -7.88 5.65
CA HIS A 8 1.03 -7.80 6.36
C HIS A 8 0.42 -6.39 6.33
N MET A 9 1.23 -5.34 6.41
CA MET A 9 0.74 -3.96 6.26
C MET A 9 0.14 -3.73 4.87
N ILE A 10 0.80 -4.22 3.82
CA ILE A 10 0.32 -4.10 2.44
C ILE A 10 -0.96 -4.91 2.26
N ALA A 11 -1.00 -6.16 2.71
CA ALA A 11 -2.19 -7.01 2.65
C ALA A 11 -3.37 -6.34 3.37
N TYR A 12 -3.17 -5.83 4.58
CA TYR A 12 -4.21 -5.11 5.32
C TYR A 12 -4.70 -3.86 4.56
N TYR A 13 -3.77 -3.06 4.03
CA TYR A 13 -4.12 -1.86 3.27
C TYR A 13 -4.93 -2.21 2.02
N VAL A 14 -4.52 -3.23 1.27
CA VAL A 14 -5.18 -3.72 0.05
C VAL A 14 -6.55 -4.34 0.35
N ALA A 15 -6.69 -5.09 1.45
CA ALA A 15 -7.95 -5.73 1.83
C ALA A 15 -9.07 -4.72 2.13
N GLY A 16 -8.75 -3.51 2.56
CA GLY A 16 -9.75 -2.50 2.93
C GLY A 16 -9.39 -1.09 2.49
N PRO A 17 -8.52 -0.37 3.22
CA PRO A 17 -8.28 1.07 3.04
C PRO A 17 -7.93 1.53 1.63
N ALA A 18 -7.26 0.70 0.82
CA ALA A 18 -6.90 1.01 -0.55
C ALA A 18 -8.14 1.26 -1.44
N ASN A 19 -9.28 0.63 -1.15
CA ASN A 19 -10.51 0.78 -1.94
C ASN A 19 -11.04 2.23 -1.95
N ASP A 20 -10.73 3.00 -0.90
CA ASP A 20 -11.15 4.38 -0.72
C ASP A 20 -10.09 5.40 -1.20
N LEU A 21 -8.97 4.93 -1.78
CA LEU A 21 -7.91 5.81 -2.23
C LEU A 21 -8.34 6.64 -3.45
N ILE A 22 -8.33 7.96 -3.27
CA ILE A 22 -8.51 8.93 -4.35
C ILE A 22 -7.33 9.89 -4.33
N ILE A 23 -6.64 10.01 -5.47
CA ILE A 23 -5.55 10.96 -5.70
C ILE A 23 -5.93 11.78 -6.94
N ALA A 24 -5.73 13.10 -6.88
CA ALA A 24 -6.04 13.98 -8.01
C ALA A 24 -5.21 13.57 -9.25
N PRO A 25 -5.78 13.59 -10.47
CA PRO A 25 -5.09 13.15 -11.68
C PRO A 25 -4.12 14.22 -12.22
N ARG A 26 -3.20 14.70 -11.38
CA ARG A 26 -2.06 15.55 -11.79
C ARG A 26 -0.77 14.74 -11.79
N TRP A 27 0.30 15.32 -12.33
CA TRP A 27 1.63 14.70 -12.35
C TRP A 27 2.35 15.00 -11.04
N TYR A 28 2.82 13.95 -10.37
CA TYR A 28 3.57 14.01 -9.12
C TYR A 28 5.00 13.49 -9.32
N PRO A 29 6.02 14.10 -8.72
CA PRO A 29 7.31 13.45 -8.56
C PRO A 29 7.19 12.22 -7.66
N TYR A 30 8.02 11.20 -7.89
CA TYR A 30 8.03 9.98 -7.08
C TYR A 30 8.14 10.26 -5.57
N GLY A 31 9.00 11.19 -5.17
CA GLY A 31 9.19 11.55 -3.75
C GLY A 31 7.91 12.10 -3.10
N GLU A 32 7.12 12.91 -3.81
CA GLU A 32 5.84 13.42 -3.29
C GLU A 32 4.82 12.30 -3.15
N LEU A 33 4.76 11.37 -4.12
CA LEU A 33 3.91 10.18 -4.00
C LEU A 33 4.31 9.30 -2.83
N GLY A 34 5.62 9.11 -2.60
CA GLY A 34 6.13 8.36 -1.46
C GLY A 34 5.57 8.91 -0.14
N LEU A 35 5.58 10.23 0.05
CA LEU A 35 5.01 10.88 1.23
C LEU A 35 3.49 10.71 1.34
N ILE A 36 2.76 10.84 0.23
CA ILE A 36 1.30 10.64 0.20
C ILE A 36 0.94 9.22 0.62
N ILE A 37 1.62 8.21 0.06
CA ILE A 37 1.32 6.81 0.33
C ILE A 37 1.77 6.42 1.74
N GLU A 38 2.94 6.88 2.20
CA GLU A 38 3.38 6.70 3.59
C GLU A 38 2.32 7.19 4.60
N ASP A 39 1.73 8.37 4.37
CA ASP A 39 0.66 8.91 5.22
C ASP A 39 -0.56 7.97 5.26
N LYS A 40 -0.96 7.40 4.11
CA LYS A 40 -2.08 6.44 4.05
C LYS A 40 -1.82 5.19 4.87
N PHE A 41 -0.62 4.61 4.78
CA PHE A 41 -0.23 3.46 5.59
C PHE A 41 -0.17 3.80 7.07
N SER A 42 0.36 4.98 7.42
CA SER A 42 0.43 5.47 8.80
C SER A 42 -0.97 5.63 9.40
N ILE A 43 -1.94 6.16 8.65
CA ILE A 43 -3.33 6.29 9.10
C ILE A 43 -4.00 4.93 9.21
N ALA A 44 -3.85 4.07 8.21
CA ALA A 44 -4.51 2.76 8.15
C ALA A 44 -4.09 1.85 9.31
N THR A 45 -2.80 1.85 9.66
CA THR A 45 -2.23 0.92 10.64
C THR A 45 -2.09 1.50 12.05
N ARG A 46 -2.45 2.78 12.26
CA ARG A 46 -2.29 3.47 13.57
C ARG A 46 -2.89 2.72 14.76
N LYS A 47 -3.98 1.97 14.55
CA LYS A 47 -4.68 1.23 15.60
C LYS A 47 -3.90 0.02 16.12
N PHE A 48 -2.90 -0.46 15.37
CA PHE A 48 -2.07 -1.61 15.75
C PHE A 48 -0.79 -1.19 16.52
N GLY A 49 -0.66 0.09 16.86
CA GLY A 49 0.41 0.60 17.71
C GLY A 49 1.63 1.16 16.96
N LEU A 50 2.53 1.78 17.73
CA LEU A 50 3.66 2.54 17.18
C LEU A 50 4.70 1.66 16.46
N LYS A 51 4.93 0.43 16.94
CA LYS A 51 5.88 -0.51 16.31
C LYS A 51 5.44 -0.91 14.91
N VAL A 52 4.15 -1.13 14.67
CA VAL A 52 3.62 -1.39 13.31
C VAL A 52 3.75 -0.12 12.47
N ARG A 53 3.27 1.01 13.02
CA ARG A 53 3.28 2.30 12.32
C ARG A 53 4.68 2.73 11.88
N SER A 54 5.75 2.40 12.61
CA SER A 54 7.13 2.77 12.22
C SER A 54 7.59 2.17 10.88
N HIS A 55 6.90 1.15 10.36
CA HIS A 55 7.18 0.57 9.05
C HIS A 55 6.39 1.20 7.90
N SER A 56 5.57 2.24 8.16
CA SER A 56 4.69 2.85 7.14
C SER A 56 5.44 3.40 5.93
N LYS A 57 6.65 3.93 6.14
CA LYS A 57 7.50 4.43 5.05
C LYS A 57 7.96 3.31 4.12
N GLU A 58 8.39 2.19 4.70
CA GLU A 58 8.85 1.03 3.94
C GLU A 58 7.68 0.37 3.20
N ALA A 59 6.56 0.13 3.89
CA ALA A 59 5.36 -0.42 3.28
C ALA A 59 4.79 0.48 2.18
N GLY A 60 4.75 1.80 2.41
CA GLY A 60 4.30 2.75 1.41
C GLY A 60 5.18 2.77 0.16
N LYS A 61 6.50 2.68 0.32
CA LYS A 61 7.43 2.57 -0.81
C LYS A 61 7.21 1.28 -1.60
N VAL A 62 7.20 0.13 -0.94
CA VAL A 62 7.02 -1.19 -1.59
C VAL A 62 5.69 -1.24 -2.33
N PHE A 63 4.61 -0.75 -1.69
CA PHE A 63 3.30 -0.66 -2.33
C PHE A 63 3.31 0.27 -3.55
N LEU A 64 3.89 1.46 -3.43
CA LEU A 64 3.95 2.42 -4.54
C LEU A 64 4.71 1.83 -5.74
N ASP A 65 5.88 1.24 -5.51
CA ASP A 65 6.69 0.63 -6.57
C ASP A 65 5.93 -0.51 -7.26
N MET A 66 5.31 -1.39 -6.47
CA MET A 66 4.47 -2.48 -6.98
C MET A 66 3.36 -1.95 -7.88
N MET A 67 2.65 -0.91 -7.42
CA MET A 67 1.49 -0.44 -8.14
C MET A 67 1.82 0.43 -9.36
N ILE A 68 2.96 1.14 -9.35
CA ILE A 68 3.55 1.72 -10.57
C ILE A 68 3.84 0.60 -11.58
N GLY A 69 4.45 -0.50 -11.14
CA GLY A 69 4.71 -1.68 -11.98
C GLY A 69 3.45 -2.31 -12.56
N LYS A 70 2.33 -2.27 -11.84
CA LYS A 70 1.00 -2.70 -12.31
C LYS A 70 0.27 -1.67 -13.19
N GLY A 71 0.90 -0.53 -13.48
CA GLY A 71 0.35 0.49 -14.37
C GLY A 71 -0.76 1.35 -13.75
N ALA A 72 -0.95 1.29 -12.43
CA ALA A 72 -1.90 2.13 -11.73
C ALA A 72 -1.44 3.61 -11.64
N TRP A 73 -0.20 3.87 -12.08
CA TRP A 73 0.36 5.18 -12.33
C TRP A 73 0.94 5.20 -13.73
N GLU A 74 0.52 6.17 -14.54
CA GLU A 74 1.21 6.48 -15.78
C GLU A 74 2.52 7.19 -15.45
N THR A 75 3.61 6.86 -16.14
CA THR A 75 4.94 7.40 -15.86
C THR A 75 5.51 8.10 -17.09
N LYS A 76 6.05 9.31 -16.90
CA LYS A 76 6.82 10.03 -17.92
C LYS A 76 8.13 10.57 -17.35
N GLN A 77 9.12 10.75 -18.20
CA GLN A 77 10.34 11.48 -17.84
C GLN A 77 10.08 13.00 -17.91
N ASN A 78 10.66 13.74 -16.99
CA ASN A 78 10.69 15.20 -17.01
C ASN A 78 11.99 15.72 -17.66
N GLU A 79 12.02 17.02 -17.95
CA GLU A 79 13.16 17.69 -18.60
C GLU A 79 14.44 17.71 -17.75
N TYR A 80 14.34 17.35 -16.47
CA TYR A 80 15.44 17.35 -15.50
C TYR A 80 15.92 15.93 -15.16
N GLY A 81 15.51 14.91 -15.92
CA GLY A 81 15.95 13.51 -15.74
C GLY A 81 15.26 12.75 -14.60
N GLY A 82 14.16 13.30 -14.06
CA GLY A 82 13.32 12.64 -13.05
C GLY A 82 12.04 12.04 -13.64
N SER A 83 11.46 11.08 -12.94
CA SER A 83 10.17 10.47 -13.32
C SER A 83 8.99 11.16 -12.62
N MET A 84 7.94 11.43 -13.39
CA MET A 84 6.66 11.95 -12.94
C MET A 84 5.59 10.89 -13.12
N HIS A 85 4.64 10.85 -12.21
CA HIS A 85 3.61 9.81 -12.15
C HIS A 85 2.22 10.43 -12.03
N GLN A 86 1.26 9.95 -12.81
CA GLN A 86 -0.14 10.38 -12.76
C GLN A 86 -1.04 9.20 -12.38
N PHE A 87 -1.90 9.40 -11.38
CA PHE A 87 -2.79 8.36 -10.86
C PHE A 87 -3.83 7.92 -11.92
N GLN A 88 -3.99 6.61 -12.08
CA GLN A 88 -4.91 5.99 -13.03
C GLN A 88 -5.97 5.19 -12.25
N ALA A 89 -7.07 5.85 -11.87
CA ALA A 89 -8.04 5.30 -10.91
C ALA A 89 -8.60 3.92 -11.29
N ASP A 90 -8.95 3.70 -12.56
CA ASP A 90 -9.50 2.41 -13.01
C ASP A 90 -8.45 1.30 -12.98
N LYS A 91 -7.21 1.61 -13.39
CA LYS A 91 -6.09 0.67 -13.33
C LYS A 91 -5.69 0.36 -11.88
N PHE A 92 -5.76 1.35 -11.00
CA PHE A 92 -5.55 1.17 -9.57
C PHE A 92 -6.57 0.21 -8.97
N LYS A 93 -7.86 0.43 -9.22
CA LYS A 93 -8.93 -0.46 -8.72
C LYS A 93 -8.78 -1.88 -9.27
N ALA A 94 -8.40 -2.03 -10.55
CA ALA A 94 -8.13 -3.33 -11.14
C ALA A 94 -6.95 -4.05 -10.46
N ALA A 95 -5.84 -3.34 -10.23
CA ALA A 95 -4.67 -3.87 -9.53
C ALA A 95 -4.97 -4.24 -8.07
N VAL A 96 -5.76 -3.44 -7.35
CA VAL A 96 -6.21 -3.77 -5.99
C VAL A 96 -7.04 -5.06 -5.97
N ARG A 97 -7.98 -5.23 -6.90
CA ARG A 97 -8.79 -6.46 -7.00
C ARG A 97 -7.95 -7.70 -7.31
N GLU A 98 -6.96 -7.55 -8.19
CA GLU A 98 -6.01 -8.63 -8.50
C GLU A 98 -5.24 -9.07 -7.26
N LEU A 99 -4.74 -8.10 -6.47
CA LEU A 99 -4.03 -8.39 -5.22
C LEU A 99 -4.95 -9.02 -4.18
N GLN A 100 -6.18 -8.50 -4.01
CA GLN A 100 -7.17 -9.10 -3.12
C GLN A 100 -7.45 -10.57 -3.45
N ALA A 101 -7.54 -10.91 -4.73
CA ALA A 101 -7.81 -12.28 -5.17
C ALA A 101 -6.60 -13.23 -5.04
N GLY A 102 -5.38 -12.70 -5.00
CA GLY A 102 -4.14 -13.49 -5.06
C GLY A 102 -3.31 -13.52 -3.77
N ASP A 103 -3.58 -12.66 -2.80
CA ASP A 103 -2.77 -12.52 -1.60
C ASP A 103 -3.16 -13.56 -0.52
N PRO A 104 -2.23 -14.46 -0.12
CA PRO A 104 -2.52 -15.49 0.87
C PRO A 104 -2.76 -14.95 2.28
N ILE A 105 -2.22 -13.77 2.63
CA ILE A 105 -2.47 -13.10 3.92
C ILE A 105 -3.92 -12.62 3.96
N ILE A 106 -4.41 -12.06 2.85
CA ILE A 106 -5.81 -11.63 2.73
C ILE A 106 -6.75 -12.84 2.83
N ALA A 107 -6.47 -13.92 2.09
CA ALA A 107 -7.27 -15.14 2.16
C ALA A 107 -7.31 -15.73 3.59
N LYS A 108 -6.18 -15.70 4.31
CA LYS A 108 -6.11 -16.12 5.71
C LYS A 108 -6.94 -15.21 6.62
N ALA A 109 -6.87 -13.90 6.42
CA ALA A 109 -7.66 -12.93 7.18
C ALA A 109 -9.16 -13.12 6.99
N GLU A 110 -9.61 -13.41 5.77
CA GLU A 110 -11.01 -13.69 5.47
C GLU A 110 -11.49 -14.99 6.15
N ALA A 111 -10.64 -16.01 6.23
CA ALA A 111 -10.97 -17.28 6.88
C ALA A 111 -11.03 -17.18 8.41
N GLU A 112 -10.13 -16.40 9.03
CA GLU A 112 -10.04 -16.26 10.50
C GLU A 112 -10.90 -15.13 11.07
N GLY A 113 -11.35 -14.20 10.22
CA GLY A 113 -12.26 -13.13 10.59
C GLY A 113 -11.60 -11.88 11.18
N PRO A 114 -12.40 -10.97 11.77
CA PRO A 114 -11.97 -9.61 12.11
C PRO A 114 -10.77 -9.52 13.06
N ASP A 115 -10.62 -10.49 13.98
CA ASP A 115 -9.56 -10.51 14.99
C ASP A 115 -8.18 -10.88 14.42
N TYR A 116 -8.13 -11.39 13.18
CA TYR A 116 -6.89 -11.84 12.55
C TYR A 116 -5.82 -10.74 12.56
N TRP A 117 -6.18 -9.53 12.13
CA TRP A 117 -5.22 -8.44 11.98
C TRP A 117 -4.61 -8.02 13.31
N GLU A 118 -5.41 -7.95 14.38
CA GLU A 118 -4.92 -7.59 15.70
C GLU A 118 -3.92 -8.63 16.22
N LYS A 119 -4.24 -9.92 16.05
CA LYS A 119 -3.34 -11.03 16.45
C LYS A 119 -2.06 -11.04 15.63
N ALA A 120 -2.17 -10.99 14.30
CA ALA A 120 -1.04 -11.04 13.39
C ALA A 120 -0.06 -9.88 13.64
N PHE A 121 -0.58 -8.65 13.74
CA PHE A 121 0.30 -7.51 14.02
C PHE A 121 0.91 -7.54 15.42
N ALA A 122 0.17 -8.01 16.43
CA ALA A 122 0.72 -8.15 17.78
C ALA A 122 1.87 -9.17 17.82
N GLU A 123 1.75 -10.29 17.12
CA GLU A 123 2.80 -11.32 17.01
C GLU A 123 4.05 -10.78 16.29
N LEU A 124 3.87 -10.08 15.17
CA LEU A 124 4.97 -9.55 14.35
C LEU A 124 5.80 -8.45 15.02
N VAL A 125 5.27 -7.81 16.07
CA VAL A 125 5.97 -6.76 16.83
C VAL A 125 6.29 -7.13 18.27
N SER A 126 6.05 -8.39 18.63
CA SER A 126 6.32 -8.93 19.97
C SER A 126 7.80 -9.02 20.30
#